data_AF-A0A497BSG2-F1
#
_entry.id   AF-A0A497BSG2-F1
#
_cell.length_a   1.000
_cell.length_b   1.000
_cell.length_c   1.000
_cell.angle_alpha   90.00
_cell.angle_beta   90.00
_cell.angle_gamma   90.00
#
_symmetry.space_group_name_H-M   'P 1'
#
loop_
_entity.id
_entity.type
_entity.pdbx_description
1 polymer ?
#
loop_
_entity_poly.entity_id
_entity_poly.type
_entity_poly.pdbx_seq_one_letter_code
_entity_poly.pdbx_strand_id
1 'polypeptide(L)'
;MTGLTSLRRQVFITDQEFESVFGRQVAEAVALLDRHADAVCAACRGECCRRIGCGFYSPAFRSCPIFEFRPAKCRLYYCEKVLDNERMTEQERQLLSQPARELSRIVEYSYGLEVLLKPPIRIGEADWLAALGIDAETRATVQALETGAIDSRLAEARLKDVVKRCRAQSAIS
;
A
#
# COMPACT_ATOMS: atom_id res chain seq x y z
N MET A 1 1.91 27.21 -1.64
CA MET A 1 2.40 25.95 -2.24
C MET A 1 2.68 24.85 -1.20
N THR A 2 2.01 24.89 -0.04
CA THR A 2 2.23 24.00 1.12
C THR A 2 1.47 22.66 1.06
N GLY A 3 0.45 22.56 0.20
CA GLY A 3 -0.43 21.37 0.14
C GLY A 3 0.23 20.11 -0.45
N LEU A 4 0.99 20.24 -1.54
CA LEU A 4 1.59 19.09 -2.24
C LEU A 4 2.72 18.43 -1.44
N THR A 5 3.49 19.23 -0.70
CA THR A 5 4.63 18.76 0.11
C THR A 5 4.16 17.91 1.29
N SER A 6 3.12 18.35 2.01
CA SER A 6 2.48 17.56 3.08
C SER A 6 1.86 16.26 2.53
N LEU A 7 1.22 16.34 1.36
CA LEU A 7 0.59 15.19 0.71
C LEU A 7 1.61 14.09 0.37
N ARG A 8 2.80 14.44 -0.14
CA ARG A 8 3.86 13.47 -0.52
C ARG A 8 4.31 12.59 0.65
N ARG A 9 4.42 13.14 1.86
CA ARG A 9 4.71 12.37 3.08
C ARG A 9 3.54 11.53 3.55
N GLN A 10 2.33 12.02 3.36
CA GLN A 10 1.11 11.34 3.83
C GLN A 10 0.66 10.22 2.90
N VAL A 11 1.09 10.20 1.63
CA VAL A 11 0.75 9.12 0.71
C VAL A 11 1.45 7.81 1.07
N PHE A 12 2.76 7.84 1.27
CA PHE A 12 3.52 6.68 1.72
C PHE A 12 3.78 6.82 3.20
N ILE A 13 3.31 5.90 4.03
CA ILE A 13 3.43 5.99 5.49
C ILE A 13 4.05 4.73 6.07
N THR A 14 4.80 4.88 7.16
CA THR A 14 5.26 3.73 7.97
C THR A 14 4.11 3.16 8.79
N ASP A 15 4.33 1.98 9.36
CA ASP A 15 3.33 1.37 10.27
C ASP A 15 3.15 2.20 11.55
N GLN A 16 4.21 2.85 12.04
CA GLN A 16 4.12 3.79 13.17
C GLN A 16 3.31 5.05 12.83
N GLU A 17 3.52 5.61 11.64
CA GLU A 17 2.73 6.76 11.16
C GLU A 17 1.27 6.35 10.96
N PHE A 18 1.01 5.15 10.42
CA PHE A 18 -0.34 4.59 10.30
C PHE A 18 -1.02 4.44 11.67
N GLU A 19 -0.34 3.87 12.66
CA GLU A 19 -0.85 3.76 14.03
C GLU A 19 -1.18 5.12 14.64
N SER A 20 -0.31 6.13 14.45
CA SER A 20 -0.55 7.48 14.97
C SER A 20 -1.82 8.14 14.41
N VAL A 21 -2.22 7.79 13.18
CA VAL A 21 -3.37 8.36 12.48
C VAL A 21 -4.65 7.58 12.75
N PHE A 22 -4.59 6.24 12.72
CA PHE A 22 -5.76 5.37 12.78
C PHE A 22 -5.96 4.72 14.16
N GLY A 23 -4.99 4.86 15.06
CA GLY A 23 -5.01 4.29 16.40
C GLY A 23 -4.50 2.85 16.47
N ARG A 24 -4.07 2.46 17.68
CA ARG A 24 -3.45 1.16 17.97
C ARG A 24 -4.32 -0.03 17.60
N GLN A 25 -5.62 0.01 17.91
CA GLN A 25 -6.54 -1.09 17.63
C GLN A 25 -6.62 -1.41 16.12
N VAL A 26 -6.70 -0.38 15.28
CA VAL A 26 -6.72 -0.52 13.83
C VAL A 26 -5.37 -1.03 13.31
N ALA A 27 -4.26 -0.49 13.82
CA ALA A 27 -2.93 -0.93 13.45
C ALA A 27 -2.66 -2.40 13.80
N GLU A 28 -3.11 -2.86 14.97
CA GLU A 28 -2.99 -4.26 15.40
C GLU A 28 -3.78 -5.20 14.48
N ALA A 29 -5.01 -4.82 14.10
CA ALA A 29 -5.82 -5.61 13.17
C ALA A 29 -5.17 -5.70 11.78
N VAL A 30 -4.66 -4.59 11.25
CA VAL A 30 -3.93 -4.57 9.97
C VAL A 30 -2.66 -5.42 10.05
N ALA A 31 -1.87 -5.28 11.11
CA ALA A 31 -0.65 -6.06 11.30
C ALA A 31 -0.93 -7.56 11.35
N LEU A 32 -2.05 -7.96 11.96
CA LEU A 32 -2.52 -9.34 11.95
C LEU A 32 -2.86 -9.81 10.53
N LEU A 33 -3.62 -9.04 9.74
CA LEU A 33 -3.90 -9.35 8.33
C LEU A 33 -2.62 -9.49 7.50
N ASP A 34 -1.67 -8.57 7.69
CA ASP A 34 -0.40 -8.52 6.99
C ASP A 34 0.45 -9.78 7.20
N ARG A 35 0.46 -10.35 8.41
CA ARG A 35 1.15 -11.63 8.69
C ARG A 35 0.65 -12.79 7.83
N HIS A 36 -0.62 -12.76 7.44
CA HIS A 36 -1.24 -13.80 6.62
C HIS A 36 -1.28 -13.44 5.13
N ALA A 37 -1.04 -12.18 4.79
CA ALA A 37 -1.15 -11.67 3.42
C ALA A 37 -0.09 -12.24 2.47
N ASP A 38 1.15 -12.43 2.92
CA ASP A 38 2.24 -12.89 2.04
C ASP A 38 1.95 -14.26 1.41
N ALA A 39 1.43 -15.21 2.19
CA ALA A 39 1.10 -16.54 1.70
C ALA A 39 -0.04 -16.50 0.65
N VAL A 40 -1.04 -15.65 0.88
CA VAL A 40 -2.22 -15.51 0.01
C VAL A 40 -1.88 -14.74 -1.26
N CYS A 41 -1.14 -13.64 -1.13
CA CYS A 41 -0.71 -12.79 -2.25
C CYS A 41 0.26 -13.52 -3.18
N ALA A 42 1.19 -14.31 -2.64
CA ALA A 42 2.09 -15.14 -3.44
C ALA A 42 1.30 -16.19 -4.25
N ALA A 43 0.29 -16.83 -3.65
CA ALA A 43 -0.53 -17.83 -4.32
C ALA A 43 -1.41 -17.21 -5.43
N CYS A 44 -2.07 -16.07 -5.18
CA CYS A 44 -2.92 -15.40 -6.18
C CYS A 44 -2.15 -14.48 -7.14
N ARG A 45 -0.83 -14.36 -6.97
CA ARG A 45 0.08 -13.49 -7.74
C ARG A 45 -0.36 -12.02 -7.77
N GLY A 46 -0.86 -11.52 -6.64
CA GLY A 46 -1.26 -10.12 -6.48
C GLY A 46 -2.40 -9.67 -7.40
N GLU A 47 -3.41 -10.54 -7.63
CA GLU A 47 -4.60 -10.24 -8.43
C GLU A 47 -5.24 -8.88 -8.06
N CYS A 48 -5.35 -8.58 -6.76
CA CYS A 48 -5.88 -7.32 -6.27
C CYS A 48 -5.06 -6.11 -6.75
N CYS A 49 -3.72 -6.20 -6.69
CA CYS A 49 -2.82 -5.14 -7.14
C CYS A 49 -2.91 -4.92 -8.66
N ARG A 50 -3.04 -6.01 -9.43
CA ARG A 50 -3.25 -5.96 -10.88
C ARG A 50 -4.57 -5.27 -11.22
N ARG A 51 -5.66 -5.68 -10.56
CA ARG A 51 -7.02 -5.16 -10.79
C ARG A 51 -7.11 -3.65 -10.58
N ILE A 52 -6.38 -3.11 -9.60
CA ILE A 52 -6.36 -1.67 -9.32
C ILE A 52 -5.32 -0.90 -10.13
N GLY A 53 -4.56 -1.56 -11.02
CA GLY A 53 -3.50 -0.93 -11.80
C GLY A 53 -2.37 -0.36 -10.94
N CYS A 54 -1.95 -1.07 -9.89
CA CYS A 54 -0.86 -0.62 -9.02
C CYS A 54 0.43 -0.45 -9.83
N GLY A 55 0.99 0.76 -9.91
CA GLY A 55 2.22 1.00 -10.67
C GLY A 55 3.48 0.35 -10.09
N PHE A 56 3.44 -0.15 -8.85
CA PHE A 56 4.52 -0.95 -8.24
C PHE A 56 4.36 -2.46 -8.46
N TYR A 57 3.24 -2.90 -9.06
CA TYR A 57 2.97 -4.31 -9.26
C TYR A 57 3.83 -4.88 -10.39
N SER A 58 4.39 -6.07 -10.15
CA SER A 58 4.90 -6.96 -11.18
C SER A 58 4.69 -8.40 -10.73
N PRO A 59 4.31 -9.34 -11.62
CA PRO A 59 4.24 -10.76 -11.29
C PRO A 59 5.61 -11.37 -10.94
N ALA A 60 6.71 -10.68 -11.23
CA ALA A 60 8.07 -11.09 -10.87
C ALA A 60 8.41 -10.88 -9.39
N PHE A 61 7.62 -10.07 -8.66
CA PHE A 61 7.77 -9.93 -7.22
C PHE A 61 6.99 -11.02 -6.46
N ARG A 62 7.57 -11.52 -5.37
CA ARG A 62 6.90 -12.46 -4.45
C ARG A 62 5.92 -11.77 -3.51
N SER A 63 6.18 -10.50 -3.17
CA SER A 63 5.37 -9.66 -2.28
C SER A 63 5.48 -8.19 -2.71
N CYS A 64 4.77 -7.29 -2.03
CA CYS A 64 4.83 -5.86 -2.36
C CYS A 64 6.25 -5.29 -2.10
N PRO A 65 6.92 -4.68 -3.10
CA PRO A 65 8.30 -4.21 -2.93
C PRO A 65 8.42 -3.01 -1.98
N ILE A 66 7.31 -2.34 -1.66
CA ILE A 66 7.27 -1.15 -0.79
C ILE A 66 6.44 -1.41 0.47
N PHE A 67 6.35 -2.67 0.90
CA PHE A 67 5.44 -3.13 1.97
C PHE A 67 5.44 -2.23 3.22
N GLU A 68 6.62 -1.88 3.73
CA GLU A 68 6.84 -1.05 4.93
C GLU A 68 6.41 0.42 4.76
N PHE A 69 6.28 0.89 3.52
CA PHE A 69 5.92 2.28 3.18
C PHE A 69 4.61 2.36 2.38
N ARG A 70 3.78 1.31 2.40
CA ARG A 70 2.54 1.27 1.61
C ARG A 70 1.68 2.53 1.86
N PRO A 71 0.78 2.87 0.94
CA PRO A 71 -0.26 3.83 1.27
C PRO A 71 -1.22 3.31 2.35
N ALA A 72 -1.82 4.21 3.14
CA ALA A 72 -2.85 3.86 4.14
C ALA A 72 -3.94 2.98 3.51
N LYS A 73 -4.33 3.32 2.29
CA LYS A 73 -5.29 2.55 1.52
C LYS A 73 -4.89 1.09 1.29
N CYS A 74 -3.65 0.84 0.92
CA CYS A 74 -3.19 -0.51 0.66
C CYS A 74 -3.17 -1.37 1.93
N ARG A 75 -3.13 -0.74 3.11
CA ARG A 75 -3.31 -1.40 4.41
C ARG A 75 -4.78 -1.68 4.72
N LEU A 76 -5.67 -0.74 4.37
CA LEU A 76 -7.11 -0.83 4.64
C LEU A 76 -7.88 -1.67 3.62
N TYR A 77 -7.41 -1.74 2.37
CA TYR A 77 -8.00 -2.52 1.29
C TYR A 77 -7.40 -3.94 1.29
N TYR A 78 -7.92 -4.78 2.18
CA TYR A 78 -7.46 -6.16 2.34
C TYR A 78 -8.24 -7.11 1.41
N CYS A 79 -7.59 -8.22 1.02
CA CYS A 79 -8.25 -9.29 0.27
C CYS A 79 -8.98 -10.21 1.26
N GLU A 80 -10.29 -10.43 1.08
CA GLU A 80 -11.07 -11.29 1.95
C GLU A 80 -10.53 -12.73 2.03
N LYS A 81 -9.87 -13.22 0.97
CA LYS A 81 -9.17 -14.53 0.96
C LYS A 81 -8.09 -14.66 2.05
N VAL A 82 -7.61 -13.54 2.60
CA VAL A 82 -6.70 -13.54 3.76
C VAL A 82 -7.39 -14.06 5.02
N LEU A 83 -8.70 -13.80 5.17
CA LEU A 83 -9.51 -14.31 6.28
C LEU A 83 -9.76 -15.81 6.19
N ASP A 84 -9.62 -16.40 5.00
CA ASP A 84 -9.74 -17.84 4.76
C ASP A 84 -8.42 -18.59 5.00
N ASN A 85 -7.35 -17.90 5.40
CA ASN A 85 -6.05 -18.53 5.64
C ASN A 85 -6.15 -19.57 6.78
N GLU A 86 -5.84 -20.84 6.48
CA GLU A 86 -5.93 -21.95 7.44
C GLU A 86 -5.00 -21.78 8.66
N ARG A 87 -3.93 -20.98 8.53
CA ARG A 87 -3.01 -20.67 9.63
C ARG A 87 -3.55 -19.63 10.61
N MET A 88 -4.69 -19.01 10.31
CA MET A 88 -5.35 -18.05 11.19
C MET A 88 -6.13 -18.79 12.27
N THR A 89 -5.87 -18.46 13.52
CA THR A 89 -6.62 -19.03 14.66
C THR A 89 -8.05 -18.50 14.68
N GLU A 90 -8.95 -19.21 15.35
CA GLU A 90 -10.34 -18.75 15.53
C GLU A 90 -10.40 -17.41 16.29
N GLN A 91 -9.49 -17.20 17.25
CA GLN A 91 -9.36 -15.95 17.99
C GLN A 91 -8.94 -14.79 17.08
N GLU A 92 -8.00 -15.02 16.15
CA GLU A 92 -7.60 -14.03 15.14
C GLU A 92 -8.74 -13.72 14.16
N ARG A 93 -9.50 -14.74 13.72
CA ARG A 93 -10.69 -14.52 12.87
C ARG A 93 -11.74 -13.66 13.57
N GLN A 94 -12.02 -13.93 14.85
CA GLN A 94 -12.96 -13.14 15.64
C GLN A 94 -12.49 -11.69 15.81
N LEU A 95 -11.21 -11.49 16.14
CA LEU A 95 -10.58 -10.17 16.24
C LEU A 95 -10.62 -9.40 14.92
N LEU A 96 -10.59 -10.07 13.76
CA LEU A 96 -10.64 -9.43 12.44
C LEU A 96 -12.07 -9.23 11.91
N SER A 97 -13.03 -10.05 12.32
CA SER A 97 -14.42 -10.02 11.83
C SER A 97 -15.16 -8.72 12.16
N GLN A 98 -14.80 -8.03 13.26
CA GLN A 98 -15.42 -6.77 13.67
C GLN A 98 -14.74 -5.55 13.01
N PRO A 99 -13.40 -5.37 13.11
CA PRO A 99 -12.71 -4.21 12.54
C PRO A 99 -12.74 -4.20 11.02
N ALA A 100 -12.69 -5.35 10.35
CA ALA A 100 -12.69 -5.38 8.89
C ALA A 100 -14.02 -4.88 8.27
N ARG A 101 -15.14 -5.10 8.99
CA ARG A 101 -16.47 -4.57 8.65
C ARG A 101 -16.66 -3.10 9.03
N GLU A 102 -15.95 -2.61 10.05
CA GLU A 102 -16.01 -1.21 10.51
C GLU A 102 -15.04 -0.31 9.73
N LEU A 103 -13.84 -0.80 9.40
CA LEU A 103 -12.86 -0.12 8.56
C LEU A 103 -13.40 0.16 7.16
N SER A 104 -14.15 -0.78 6.58
CA SER A 104 -14.87 -0.56 5.31
C SER A 104 -15.89 0.57 5.40
N ARG A 105 -16.53 0.77 6.57
CA ARG A 105 -17.51 1.85 6.80
C ARG A 105 -16.86 3.20 7.14
N ILE A 106 -15.74 3.24 7.85
CA ILE A 106 -14.98 4.48 8.12
C ILE A 106 -14.49 5.09 6.80
N VAL A 107 -14.15 4.23 5.83
CA VAL A 107 -13.80 4.60 4.45
C VAL A 107 -14.98 5.23 3.68
N GLU A 108 -16.23 4.86 4.01
CA GLU A 108 -17.43 5.41 3.36
C GLU A 108 -17.88 6.76 3.93
N TYR A 109 -17.61 7.07 5.20
CA TYR A 109 -18.20 8.22 5.90
C TYR A 109 -17.25 9.41 6.18
N SER A 110 -15.94 9.25 5.96
CA SER A 110 -14.97 10.30 6.31
C SER A 110 -14.77 11.31 5.18
N TYR A 111 -15.47 12.44 5.24
CA TYR A 111 -15.15 13.62 4.42
C TYR A 111 -13.72 14.10 4.71
N GLY A 112 -12.86 14.13 3.68
CA GLY A 112 -11.43 14.50 3.78
C GLY A 112 -10.43 13.36 3.53
N LEU A 113 -10.87 12.09 3.60
CA LEU A 113 -10.07 10.92 3.22
C LEU A 113 -10.26 10.52 1.74
N GLU A 114 -10.99 11.30 0.94
CA GLU A 114 -11.31 10.96 -0.46
C GLU A 114 -10.07 10.76 -1.33
N VAL A 115 -9.00 11.53 -1.08
CA VAL A 115 -7.69 11.37 -1.73
C VAL A 115 -7.00 10.07 -1.34
N LEU A 116 -7.34 9.46 -0.21
CA LEU A 116 -6.79 8.19 0.25
C LEU A 116 -7.62 6.98 -0.21
N LEU A 117 -8.83 7.15 -0.77
CA LEU A 117 -9.83 6.07 -0.78
C LEU A 117 -10.45 5.67 -2.13
N LYS A 118 -10.21 6.35 -3.26
CA LYS A 118 -10.59 5.84 -4.61
C LYS A 118 -9.39 5.35 -5.44
N PRO A 119 -9.37 4.09 -5.96
CA PRO A 119 -8.31 3.63 -6.85
C PRO A 119 -8.76 3.79 -8.32
N PRO A 120 -7.86 4.23 -9.24
CA PRO A 120 -6.53 4.73 -8.94
C PRO A 120 -6.61 5.96 -8.04
N ILE A 121 -5.66 6.11 -7.12
CA ILE A 121 -5.58 7.33 -6.30
C ILE A 121 -5.37 8.45 -7.31
N ARG A 122 -6.42 9.23 -7.56
CA ARG A 122 -6.32 10.39 -8.43
C ARG A 122 -6.12 11.60 -7.53
N ILE A 123 -5.01 12.30 -7.73
CA ILE A 123 -4.78 13.61 -7.12
C ILE A 123 -5.18 14.62 -8.20
N GLY A 124 -6.42 15.10 -8.14
CA GLY A 124 -7.02 15.85 -9.25
C GLY A 124 -7.29 14.94 -10.46
N GLU A 125 -6.83 15.35 -11.65
CA GLU A 125 -6.99 14.56 -12.89
C GLU A 125 -5.84 13.57 -13.16
N ALA A 126 -4.73 13.68 -12.41
CA ALA A 126 -3.53 12.87 -12.61
C ALA A 126 -3.52 11.59 -11.77
N ASP A 127 -2.88 10.53 -12.31
CA ASP A 127 -2.48 9.36 -11.52
C ASP A 127 -1.55 9.79 -10.38
N TRP A 128 -1.72 9.21 -9.19
CA TRP A 128 -0.94 9.60 -8.02
C TRP A 128 0.57 9.47 -8.22
N LEU A 129 1.09 8.49 -8.97
CA LEU A 129 2.53 8.40 -9.21
C LEU A 129 3.03 9.59 -10.05
N ALA A 130 2.22 10.01 -11.03
CA ALA A 130 2.52 11.17 -11.86
C ALA A 130 2.43 12.46 -11.05
N ALA A 131 1.43 12.59 -10.18
CA ALA A 131 1.30 13.74 -9.25
C ALA A 131 2.46 13.82 -8.23
N LEU A 132 3.02 12.67 -7.86
CA LEU A 132 4.22 12.58 -7.03
C LEU A 132 5.53 12.77 -7.82
N GLY A 133 5.48 12.73 -9.16
CA GLY A 133 6.65 12.86 -10.04
C GLY A 133 7.56 11.64 -10.03
N ILE A 134 7.03 10.46 -9.73
CA ILE A 134 7.80 9.20 -9.60
C ILE A 134 7.39 8.13 -10.63
N ASP A 135 6.34 8.38 -11.41
CA ASP A 135 5.77 7.41 -12.34
C ASP A 135 6.78 6.87 -13.37
N ALA A 136 7.59 7.75 -13.97
CA ALA A 136 8.57 7.36 -14.97
C ALA A 136 9.65 6.42 -14.38
N GLU A 137 10.17 6.75 -13.20
CA GLU A 137 11.20 5.96 -12.52
C GLU A 137 10.65 4.63 -12.01
N THR A 138 9.45 4.64 -11.43
CA THR A 138 8.74 3.42 -11.00
C THR A 138 8.49 2.50 -12.19
N ARG A 139 7.95 3.02 -13.29
CA ARG A 139 7.66 2.22 -14.50
C ARG A 139 8.93 1.64 -15.11
N ALA A 140 9.99 2.43 -15.22
CA ALA A 140 11.27 1.95 -15.76
C ALA A 140 11.85 0.82 -14.92
N THR A 141 11.74 0.91 -13.59
CA THR A 141 12.22 -0.14 -12.67
C THR A 141 11.40 -1.42 -12.81
N VAL A 142 10.07 -1.32 -12.86
CA VAL A 142 9.17 -2.47 -13.06
C VAL A 142 9.43 -3.12 -14.42
N GLN A 143 9.54 -2.33 -15.49
CA GLN A 143 9.82 -2.86 -16.82
C GLN A 143 11.17 -3.58 -16.87
N ALA A 144 12.23 -3.01 -16.26
CA ALA A 144 13.54 -3.64 -16.21
C ALA A 144 13.52 -4.98 -15.46
N LEU A 145 12.70 -5.10 -14.41
CA LEU A 145 12.49 -6.37 -13.72
C LEU A 145 11.77 -7.38 -14.63
N GLU A 146 10.71 -6.96 -15.31
CA GLU A 146 9.90 -7.84 -16.16
C GLU A 146 10.66 -8.34 -17.40
N THR A 147 11.58 -7.54 -17.93
CA THR A 147 12.48 -7.96 -19.01
C THR A 147 13.70 -8.73 -18.52
N GLY A 148 13.86 -8.94 -17.21
CA GLY A 148 15.03 -9.62 -16.62
C GLY A 148 16.33 -8.82 -16.68
N ALA A 149 16.27 -7.50 -16.93
CA ALA A 149 17.44 -6.63 -16.95
C ALA A 149 17.98 -6.35 -15.53
N ILE A 150 17.13 -6.48 -14.52
CA ILE A 150 17.49 -6.46 -13.10
C ILE A 150 16.77 -7.58 -12.36
N ASP A 151 17.34 -8.05 -11.24
CA ASP A 151 16.66 -9.00 -10.37
C ASP A 151 15.66 -8.32 -9.41
N SER A 152 14.84 -9.13 -8.73
CA SER A 152 13.81 -8.64 -7.82
C SER A 152 14.38 -7.87 -6.63
N ARG A 153 15.59 -8.21 -6.16
CA ARG A 153 16.21 -7.55 -5.00
C ARG A 153 16.65 -6.13 -5.35
N LEU A 154 17.27 -5.95 -6.51
CA LEU A 154 17.66 -4.64 -7.01
C LEU A 154 16.43 -3.79 -7.35
N ALA A 155 15.41 -4.38 -7.96
CA ALA A 155 14.16 -3.69 -8.24
C ALA A 155 13.47 -3.21 -6.95
N GLU A 156 13.40 -4.07 -5.92
CA GLU A 156 12.86 -3.72 -4.60
C GLU A 156 13.63 -2.55 -3.97
N ALA A 157 14.97 -2.61 -3.96
CA ALA A 157 15.80 -1.55 -3.41
C ALA A 157 15.55 -0.21 -4.11
N ARG A 158 15.52 -0.19 -5.46
CA ARG A 158 15.24 1.01 -6.25
C ARG A 158 13.87 1.60 -5.95
N LEU A 159 12.83 0.77 -5.92
CA LEU A 159 11.46 1.21 -5.63
C LEU A 159 11.34 1.76 -4.20
N LYS A 160 12.01 1.14 -3.22
CA LYS A 160 12.06 1.68 -1.85
C LYS A 160 12.78 3.02 -1.79
N ASP A 161 13.87 3.20 -2.54
CA ASP A 161 14.60 4.47 -2.58
C ASP A 161 13.76 5.58 -3.22
N VAL A 162 13.00 5.28 -4.28
CA VAL A 162 12.00 6.21 -4.86
C VAL A 162 11.02 6.67 -3.78
N VAL A 163 10.45 5.73 -3.03
CA VAL A 163 9.48 6.05 -1.97
C VAL A 163 10.13 6.86 -0.84
N LYS A 164 11.33 6.49 -0.39
CA LYS A 164 12.06 7.22 0.65
C LYS A 164 12.38 8.65 0.21
N ARG A 165 12.77 8.88 -1.04
CA ARG A 165 13.00 10.23 -1.58
C ARG A 165 11.71 11.03 -1.64
N CYS A 166 10.61 10.43 -2.11
CA CYS A 166 9.30 11.06 -2.11
C CYS A 166 8.89 11.51 -0.69
N ARG A 167 9.14 10.67 0.31
CA ARG A 167 8.92 10.99 1.72
C ARG A 167 9.85 12.10 2.23
N ALA A 168 11.14 12.06 1.89
CA ALA A 168 12.15 13.01 2.38
C ALA A 168 12.02 14.42 1.78
N GLN A 169 11.63 14.52 0.51
CA GLN A 169 11.35 15.81 -0.15
C GLN A 169 10.19 16.57 0.50
N SER A 170 9.47 15.92 1.42
CA SER A 170 8.37 16.50 2.18
C SER A 170 8.78 17.13 3.52
N ALA A 171 10.04 16.97 3.94
CA ALA A 171 10.57 17.45 5.22
C ALA A 171 11.38 18.75 5.11
N ILE A 172 11.59 19.25 3.88
CA ILE A 172 12.31 20.49 3.59
C ILE A 172 11.33 21.46 2.91
N SER A 173 10.54 22.17 3.72
CA SER A 173 9.83 23.42 3.37
C SER A 173 9.48 24.14 4.65
#